data_AF-A0A920TMU2-F1
#
_entry.id   AF-A0A920TMU2-F1
#
_cell.length_a   1.000
_cell.length_b   1.000
_cell.length_c   1.000
_cell.angle_alpha   90.00
_cell.angle_beta   90.00
_cell.angle_gamma   90.00
#
_symmetry.space_group_name_H-M   'P 1'
#
loop_
_entity.id
_entity.type
_entity.pdbx_description
1 polymer ?
#
loop_
_entity_poly.entity_id
_entity_poly.type
_entity_poly.pdbx_seq_one_letter_code
_entity_poly.pdbx_strand_id
1 'polypeptide(L)'
;MKKSFLLTFLILITFGCSDDSLDIQEQSVQNQLEDLTQTEGFNEDRNLYFGDTHVHTKYSFDAFIFGTTATPDDAYTFAKGGSIKHPLGFDMQLGDPLDFYAVTDHGFFLGMFEKLADTTHSASSLPGATPYHDINAPGNTGIDSISRRRNAFANFFWLSTFGNKFSQWRAVNFKNNIALSMPMFDYNVHKTAWKEIAESAERNYEPGKFTTFIGYEFTTNSGDLEGGNLHRNVLFESSNYPERPWTRIDSMNPEDLWSWMDKLRDLGLDSIAIPIIQMDLTDECLKQNLEWFFGR
;
A
#
# COMPACT_ATOMS: atom_id res chain seq x y z
N MET A 1 40.34 -56.11 12.27
CA MET A 1 39.05 -55.46 11.93
C MET A 1 39.28 -53.95 11.93
N LYS A 2 39.37 -53.33 10.75
CA LYS A 2 39.53 -51.87 10.59
C LYS A 2 38.16 -51.21 10.73
N LYS A 3 37.94 -50.40 11.76
CA LYS A 3 36.73 -49.57 11.87
C LYS A 3 37.01 -48.24 11.18
N SER A 4 36.43 -48.05 10.00
CA SER A 4 36.40 -46.77 9.30
C SER A 4 35.39 -45.86 10.00
N PHE A 5 35.84 -44.72 10.52
CA PHE A 5 34.96 -43.67 11.02
C PHE A 5 34.57 -42.79 9.83
N LEU A 6 33.33 -42.93 9.37
CA LEU A 6 32.75 -42.05 8.36
C LEU A 6 32.36 -40.75 9.06
N LEU A 7 33.14 -39.69 8.85
CA LEU A 7 32.84 -38.36 9.35
C LEU A 7 31.82 -37.72 8.40
N THR A 8 30.54 -37.75 8.76
CA THR A 8 29.48 -37.04 8.02
C THR A 8 29.64 -35.54 8.25
N PHE A 9 30.11 -34.81 7.23
CA PHE A 9 30.17 -33.36 7.26
C PHE A 9 28.75 -32.81 7.07
N LEU A 10 28.15 -32.30 8.15
CA LEU A 10 26.87 -31.59 8.09
C LEU A 10 27.15 -30.20 7.49
N ILE A 11 26.94 -30.04 6.19
CA ILE A 11 26.97 -28.72 5.54
C ILE A 11 25.72 -27.98 6.03
N LEU A 12 25.91 -27.10 7.02
CA LEU A 12 24.93 -26.05 7.34
C LEU A 12 24.94 -25.05 6.19
N ILE A 13 23.99 -25.20 5.26
CA ILE A 13 23.66 -24.14 4.32
C ILE A 13 22.96 -23.06 5.15
N THR A 14 23.72 -22.03 5.53
CA THR A 14 23.14 -20.80 6.06
C THR A 14 22.42 -20.11 4.91
N PHE A 15 21.13 -20.40 4.74
CA PHE A 15 20.24 -19.50 4.01
C PHE A 15 20.22 -18.20 4.83
N GLY A 16 21.02 -17.22 4.42
CA GLY A 16 20.85 -15.85 4.91
C GLY A 16 19.42 -15.45 4.58
N CYS A 17 18.64 -15.05 5.58
CA CYS A 17 17.35 -14.41 5.32
C CYS A 17 17.66 -13.07 4.65
N SER A 18 17.42 -12.96 3.34
CA SER A 18 17.42 -11.68 2.66
C SER A 18 16.21 -10.88 3.14
N ASP A 19 16.40 -9.57 3.31
CA ASP A 19 15.30 -8.63 3.50
C ASP A 19 14.75 -8.30 2.11
N ASP A 20 13.62 -8.89 1.78
CA ASP A 20 12.97 -8.74 0.47
C ASP A 20 12.43 -7.33 0.21
N SER A 21 12.40 -6.43 1.23
CA SER A 21 12.18 -5.00 0.97
C SER A 21 13.35 -4.31 0.27
N LEU A 22 14.50 -4.98 0.16
CA LEU A 22 15.67 -4.51 -0.59
C LEU A 22 15.84 -5.24 -1.93
N ASP A 23 14.98 -6.22 -2.23
CA ASP A 23 15.02 -6.97 -3.48
C ASP A 23 14.28 -6.19 -4.58
N ILE A 24 15.01 -5.45 -5.40
CA ILE A 24 14.44 -4.60 -6.44
C ILE A 24 13.88 -5.45 -7.59
N GLN A 25 12.62 -5.22 -7.92
CA GLN A 25 11.96 -5.74 -9.11
C GLN A 25 12.25 -4.79 -10.27
N GLU A 26 13.09 -5.26 -11.19
CA GLU A 26 13.29 -4.57 -12.47
C GLU A 26 12.10 -4.83 -13.39
N GLN A 27 11.38 -3.79 -13.76
CA GLN A 27 10.39 -3.89 -14.82
C GLN A 27 11.12 -3.90 -16.16
N SER A 28 10.79 -4.88 -17.02
CA SER A 28 11.30 -4.95 -18.38
C SER A 28 10.59 -3.92 -19.27
N VAL A 29 10.68 -2.64 -18.93
CA VAL A 29 10.26 -1.59 -19.87
C VAL A 29 11.38 -1.46 -20.89
N GLN A 30 11.10 -2.01 -22.06
CA GLN A 30 11.86 -1.80 -23.27
C GLN A 30 12.07 -0.30 -23.44
N ASN A 31 13.32 0.15 -23.28
CA ASN A 31 13.82 1.51 -23.50
C ASN A 31 12.93 2.32 -24.47
N GLN A 32 11.96 3.06 -23.93
CA GLN A 32 11.38 4.23 -24.59
C GLN A 32 12.04 5.51 -24.07
N LEU A 33 13.35 5.42 -23.81
CA LEU A 33 14.24 6.58 -23.78
C LEU A 33 14.59 7.06 -25.19
N GLU A 34 13.95 6.52 -26.22
CA GLU A 34 14.07 7.03 -27.58
C GLU A 34 13.24 8.32 -27.67
N ASP A 35 13.99 9.42 -27.55
CA ASP A 35 13.62 10.81 -27.77
C ASP A 35 13.01 11.51 -26.54
N LEU A 36 13.87 11.81 -25.55
CA LEU A 36 13.65 12.88 -24.55
C LEU A 36 13.60 14.26 -25.25
N THR A 37 12.62 14.45 -26.12
CA THR A 37 12.32 15.74 -26.71
C THR A 37 11.39 16.51 -25.79
N GLN A 38 11.51 17.82 -25.87
CA GLN A 38 10.59 18.73 -25.23
C GLN A 38 9.17 18.47 -25.77
N THR A 39 8.19 18.35 -24.88
CA THR A 39 6.79 18.22 -25.27
C THR A 39 6.32 19.50 -25.99
N GLU A 40 5.22 19.42 -26.75
CA GLU A 40 4.67 20.55 -27.52
C GLU A 40 4.38 21.80 -26.66
N GLY A 41 4.18 21.63 -25.36
CA GLY A 41 3.97 22.70 -24.38
C GLY A 41 5.18 22.99 -23.49
N PHE A 42 6.40 22.61 -23.88
CA PHE A 42 7.59 22.92 -23.09
C PHE A 42 7.80 24.44 -22.96
N ASN A 43 8.02 24.87 -21.72
CA ASN A 43 8.37 26.25 -21.39
C ASN A 43 9.72 26.28 -20.66
N GLU A 44 10.68 27.05 -21.19
CA GLU A 44 12.00 27.26 -20.57
C GLU A 44 11.89 27.85 -19.16
N ASP A 45 10.82 28.60 -18.88
CA ASP A 45 10.50 29.20 -17.58
C ASP A 45 9.75 28.25 -16.62
N ARG A 46 9.63 26.96 -16.98
CA ARG A 46 8.85 25.88 -16.33
C ARG A 46 7.38 25.83 -16.74
N ASN A 47 6.83 24.62 -16.67
CA ASN A 47 5.42 24.33 -16.82
C ASN A 47 4.74 24.18 -15.46
N LEU A 48 3.46 24.56 -15.39
CA LEU A 48 2.60 24.27 -14.25
C LEU A 48 1.92 22.92 -14.49
N TYR A 49 1.96 22.05 -13.47
CA TYR A 49 1.31 20.74 -13.50
C TYR A 49 0.44 20.58 -12.25
N PHE A 50 -0.72 19.94 -12.44
CA PHE A 50 -1.70 19.65 -11.40
C PHE A 50 -1.84 18.15 -11.23
N GLY A 51 -1.85 17.69 -9.99
CA GLY A 51 -1.95 16.27 -9.70
C GLY A 51 -2.20 16.00 -8.23
N ASP A 52 -2.44 14.73 -7.93
CA ASP A 52 -2.63 14.23 -6.58
C ASP A 52 -1.64 13.12 -6.30
N THR A 53 -1.11 13.09 -5.08
CA THR A 53 -0.18 12.04 -4.64
C THR A 53 -0.72 11.23 -3.46
N HIS A 54 -1.90 11.58 -2.93
CA HIS A 54 -2.49 10.96 -1.75
C HIS A 54 -3.86 10.36 -2.11
N VAL A 55 -3.85 9.13 -2.61
CA VAL A 55 -5.05 8.49 -3.18
C VAL A 55 -5.13 7.06 -2.73
N HIS A 56 -6.23 6.70 -2.08
CA HIS A 56 -6.48 5.34 -1.61
C HIS A 56 -7.53 4.65 -2.49
N THR A 57 -7.30 3.36 -2.72
CA THR A 57 -8.12 2.44 -3.49
C THR A 57 -8.69 1.36 -2.59
N LYS A 58 -9.29 0.32 -3.18
CA LYS A 58 -9.72 -0.88 -2.45
C LYS A 58 -8.59 -1.62 -1.72
N TYR A 59 -7.32 -1.32 -2.02
CA TYR A 59 -6.19 -1.97 -1.36
C TYR A 59 -5.79 -1.33 -0.04
N SER A 60 -6.15 -0.07 0.22
CA SER A 60 -6.04 0.48 1.56
C SER A 60 -7.16 -0.03 2.47
N PHE A 61 -6.79 -0.38 3.71
CA PHE A 61 -7.75 -0.84 4.69
C PHE A 61 -8.77 0.23 5.07
N ASP A 62 -8.36 1.50 5.20
CA ASP A 62 -9.26 2.57 5.63
C ASP A 62 -10.35 2.82 4.57
N ALA A 63 -9.96 3.00 3.32
CA ALA A 63 -10.84 3.19 2.18
C ALA A 63 -11.75 1.96 1.99
N PHE A 64 -11.20 0.74 2.03
CA PHE A 64 -12.02 -0.46 1.83
C PHE A 64 -13.03 -0.66 2.96
N ILE A 65 -12.64 -0.50 4.24
CA ILE A 65 -13.55 -0.61 5.38
C ILE A 65 -14.69 0.42 5.27
N PHE A 66 -14.43 1.58 4.67
CA PHE A 66 -15.44 2.61 4.48
C PHE A 66 -16.20 2.57 3.16
N GLY A 67 -15.91 1.62 2.27
CA GLY A 67 -16.78 1.33 1.12
C GLY A 67 -16.13 1.49 -0.25
N THR A 68 -14.87 1.93 -0.31
CA THR A 68 -14.16 2.05 -1.59
C THR A 68 -13.91 0.68 -2.19
N THR A 69 -14.45 0.47 -3.39
CA THR A 69 -14.21 -0.73 -4.22
C THR A 69 -13.45 -0.43 -5.50
N ALA A 70 -13.11 0.84 -5.75
CA ALA A 70 -12.33 1.28 -6.90
C ALA A 70 -10.93 0.63 -6.89
N THR A 71 -10.49 0.15 -8.04
CA THR A 71 -9.16 -0.40 -8.26
C THR A 71 -8.13 0.71 -8.51
N PRO A 72 -6.81 0.41 -8.46
CA PRO A 72 -5.78 1.33 -8.94
C PRO A 72 -6.03 1.83 -10.38
N ASP A 73 -6.44 0.96 -11.30
CA ASP A 73 -6.76 1.36 -12.68
C ASP A 73 -7.99 2.29 -12.77
N ASP A 74 -8.99 2.10 -11.90
CA ASP A 74 -10.13 3.02 -11.81
C ASP A 74 -9.67 4.41 -11.33
N ALA A 75 -8.73 4.46 -10.38
CA ALA A 75 -8.17 5.71 -9.88
C ALA A 75 -7.44 6.50 -10.98
N TYR A 76 -6.63 5.82 -11.80
CA TYR A 76 -5.99 6.46 -12.96
C TYR A 76 -7.00 6.81 -14.07
N THR A 77 -8.05 6.00 -14.26
CA THR A 77 -9.15 6.34 -15.17
C THR A 77 -9.83 7.63 -14.74
N PHE A 78 -10.12 7.80 -13.45
CA PHE A 78 -10.69 9.02 -12.89
C PHE A 78 -9.76 10.23 -13.07
N ALA A 79 -8.47 10.07 -12.78
CA ALA A 79 -7.47 11.13 -12.95
C ALA A 79 -7.34 11.62 -14.41
N LYS A 80 -7.51 10.71 -15.38
CA LYS A 80 -7.55 11.03 -16.82
C LYS A 80 -8.90 11.62 -17.29
N GLY A 81 -9.80 11.95 -16.36
CA GLY A 81 -11.11 12.53 -16.65
C GLY A 81 -12.19 11.51 -16.99
N GLY A 82 -11.97 10.22 -16.72
CA GLY A 82 -13.00 9.18 -16.81
C GLY A 82 -13.99 9.22 -15.63
N SER A 83 -15.13 8.55 -15.81
CA SER A 83 -16.14 8.41 -14.75
C SER A 83 -15.94 7.12 -13.96
N ILE A 84 -16.00 7.20 -12.63
CA ILE A 84 -15.99 6.03 -11.73
C ILE A 84 -17.25 6.00 -10.85
N LYS A 85 -17.55 4.86 -10.24
CA LYS A 85 -18.66 4.72 -9.30
C LYS A 85 -18.24 5.14 -7.90
N HIS A 86 -18.97 6.09 -7.33
CA HIS A 86 -18.94 6.38 -5.90
C HIS A 86 -19.50 5.19 -5.10
N PRO A 87 -19.06 4.93 -3.86
CA PRO A 87 -19.58 3.84 -3.02
C PRO A 87 -21.11 3.83 -2.83
N LEU A 88 -21.77 5.00 -2.85
CA LEU A 88 -23.23 5.14 -2.87
C LEU A 88 -23.92 4.87 -4.22
N GLY A 89 -23.17 4.55 -5.27
CA GLY A 89 -23.69 4.09 -6.57
C GLY A 89 -23.91 5.16 -7.64
N PHE A 90 -23.64 6.44 -7.36
CA PHE A 90 -23.64 7.50 -8.38
C PHE A 90 -22.27 7.62 -9.08
N ASP A 91 -22.26 8.27 -10.24
CA ASP A 91 -21.05 8.49 -11.03
C ASP A 91 -20.29 9.74 -10.56
N MET A 92 -18.96 9.63 -10.51
CA MET A 92 -18.04 10.73 -10.19
C MET A 92 -17.08 10.94 -11.36
N GLN A 93 -16.79 12.20 -11.66
CA GLN A 93 -15.83 12.61 -12.68
C GLN A 93 -15.20 13.94 -12.27
N LEU A 94 -13.90 14.12 -12.56
CA LEU A 94 -13.24 15.41 -12.41
C LEU A 94 -13.74 16.42 -13.45
N GLY A 95 -13.69 17.71 -13.10
CA GLY A 95 -13.99 18.77 -14.06
C GLY A 95 -12.98 18.85 -15.21
N ASP A 96 -11.70 18.69 -14.87
CA ASP A 96 -10.57 18.64 -15.80
C ASP A 96 -9.65 17.46 -15.41
N PRO A 97 -8.99 16.81 -16.39
CA PRO A 97 -8.00 15.76 -16.11
C PRO A 97 -6.75 16.32 -15.42
N LEU A 98 -6.05 15.46 -14.69
CA LEU A 98 -4.79 15.79 -14.00
C LEU A 98 -3.58 15.47 -14.88
N ASP A 99 -2.47 16.15 -14.63
CA ASP A 99 -1.19 15.94 -15.31
C ASP A 99 -0.39 14.78 -14.71
N PHE A 100 -0.54 14.56 -13.39
CA PHE A 100 0.10 13.44 -12.70
C PHE A 100 -0.76 12.87 -11.56
N TYR A 101 -0.52 11.61 -11.22
CA TYR A 101 -1.28 10.92 -10.17
C TYR A 101 -0.49 9.79 -9.52
N ALA A 102 -0.62 9.62 -8.20
CA ALA A 102 -0.04 8.49 -7.49
C ALA A 102 -1.09 7.81 -6.61
N VAL A 103 -1.28 6.50 -6.81
CA VAL A 103 -1.99 5.65 -5.86
C VAL A 103 -1.05 5.35 -4.70
N THR A 104 -1.47 5.72 -3.50
CA THR A 104 -0.65 5.65 -2.29
C THR A 104 -1.45 5.03 -1.15
N ASP A 105 -1.97 3.83 -1.39
CA ASP A 105 -2.58 3.02 -0.35
C ASP A 105 -1.62 2.77 0.82
N HIS A 106 -2.16 2.57 2.04
CA HIS A 106 -1.36 2.24 3.22
C HIS A 106 -0.52 0.99 2.97
N GLY A 107 0.80 1.13 3.09
CA GLY A 107 1.74 0.04 2.84
C GLY A 107 1.55 -1.13 3.81
N PHE A 108 1.09 -0.87 5.05
CA PHE A 108 0.81 -1.94 6.00
C PHE A 108 -0.59 -2.54 5.77
N PHE A 109 -0.70 -3.88 5.81
CA PHE A 109 -1.94 -4.61 5.48
C PHE A 109 -2.51 -4.35 4.08
N LEU A 110 -1.68 -3.84 3.16
CA LEU A 110 -2.05 -3.59 1.77
C LEU A 110 -2.78 -4.79 1.14
N GLY A 111 -3.95 -4.54 0.58
CA GLY A 111 -4.82 -5.51 -0.08
C GLY A 111 -5.48 -6.56 0.82
N MET A 112 -5.15 -6.59 2.11
CA MET A 112 -5.66 -7.63 3.01
C MET A 112 -7.18 -7.59 3.14
N PHE A 113 -7.76 -6.41 3.27
CA PHE A 113 -9.17 -6.27 3.67
C PHE A 113 -10.16 -6.69 2.59
N GLU A 114 -9.80 -6.51 1.31
CA GLU A 114 -10.53 -7.10 0.19
C GLU A 114 -10.60 -8.63 0.35
N LYS A 115 -9.47 -9.27 0.69
CA LYS A 115 -9.38 -10.73 0.84
C LYS A 115 -9.94 -11.26 2.16
N LEU A 116 -9.93 -10.46 3.22
CA LEU A 116 -10.59 -10.79 4.48
C LEU A 116 -12.11 -10.77 4.30
N ALA A 117 -12.64 -9.85 3.50
CA ALA A 117 -14.07 -9.70 3.23
C ALA A 117 -14.64 -10.77 2.29
N ASP A 118 -13.83 -11.25 1.34
CA ASP A 118 -14.19 -12.32 0.40
C ASP A 118 -14.19 -13.70 1.08
N THR A 119 -15.38 -14.18 1.46
CA THR A 119 -15.57 -15.48 2.14
C THR A 119 -15.16 -16.70 1.31
N THR A 120 -14.84 -16.53 0.02
CA THR A 120 -14.31 -17.59 -0.84
C THR A 120 -12.77 -17.67 -0.82
N HIS A 121 -12.11 -16.59 -0.38
CA HIS A 121 -10.65 -16.53 -0.29
C HIS A 121 -10.15 -17.12 1.04
N SER A 122 -8.98 -17.77 1.03
CA SER A 122 -8.40 -18.40 2.24
C SER A 122 -8.17 -17.41 3.39
N ALA A 123 -7.78 -16.18 3.06
CA ALA A 123 -7.58 -15.10 4.04
C ALA A 123 -8.83 -14.80 4.89
N SER A 124 -10.05 -15.05 4.38
CA SER A 124 -11.28 -14.85 5.16
C SER A 124 -11.42 -15.80 6.36
N SER A 125 -10.60 -16.86 6.42
CA SER A 125 -10.51 -17.78 7.55
C SER A 125 -9.45 -17.39 8.59
N LEU A 126 -8.70 -16.30 8.37
CA LEU A 126 -7.70 -15.82 9.31
C LEU A 126 -8.36 -15.34 10.62
N PRO A 127 -7.70 -15.48 11.77
CA PRO A 127 -8.23 -15.01 13.04
C PRO A 127 -8.54 -13.50 13.01
N GLY A 128 -9.79 -13.13 13.28
CA GLY A 128 -10.24 -11.73 13.26
C GLY A 128 -10.84 -11.27 11.93
N ALA A 129 -10.93 -12.12 10.90
CA ALA A 129 -11.50 -11.77 9.60
C ALA A 129 -13.04 -11.56 9.62
N THR A 130 -13.76 -12.23 10.52
CA THR A 130 -15.24 -12.26 10.56
C THR A 130 -15.94 -10.90 10.50
N PRO A 131 -15.48 -9.84 11.20
CA PRO A 131 -16.11 -8.52 11.11
C PRO A 131 -16.15 -7.92 9.69
N TYR A 132 -15.20 -8.32 8.83
CA TYR A 132 -15.05 -7.79 7.47
C TYR A 132 -15.80 -8.59 6.40
N HIS A 133 -16.27 -9.81 6.71
CA HIS A 133 -17.00 -10.67 5.77
C HIS A 133 -18.14 -9.91 5.09
N ASP A 134 -18.12 -9.83 3.77
CA ASP A 134 -19.16 -9.17 2.96
C ASP A 134 -19.35 -7.66 3.29
N ILE A 135 -18.37 -6.98 3.88
CA ILE A 135 -18.53 -5.57 4.33
C ILE A 135 -18.93 -4.64 3.18
N ASN A 136 -18.49 -4.92 1.95
CA ASN A 136 -18.84 -4.16 0.74
C ASN A 136 -19.76 -4.92 -0.22
N ALA A 137 -20.39 -6.02 0.23
CA ALA A 137 -21.37 -6.74 -0.58
C ALA A 137 -22.61 -5.87 -0.84
N PRO A 138 -23.33 -6.09 -1.96
CA PRO A 138 -24.58 -5.39 -2.23
C PRO A 138 -25.55 -5.46 -1.05
N GLY A 139 -26.06 -4.31 -0.61
CA GLY A 139 -26.93 -4.19 0.57
C GLY A 139 -26.21 -3.88 1.89
N ASN A 140 -24.87 -3.96 1.94
CA ASN A 140 -24.07 -3.66 3.14
C ASN A 140 -23.35 -2.29 3.08
N THR A 141 -23.71 -1.43 2.12
CA THR A 141 -23.10 -0.10 1.89
C THR A 141 -23.98 1.06 2.33
N GLY A 142 -25.16 0.79 2.90
CA GLY A 142 -26.09 1.81 3.37
C GLY A 142 -25.67 2.50 4.68
N ILE A 143 -26.44 3.52 5.09
CA ILE A 143 -26.23 4.29 6.33
C ILE A 143 -26.26 3.39 7.59
N ASP A 144 -27.03 2.30 7.53
CA ASP A 144 -27.10 1.27 8.58
C ASP A 144 -25.75 0.56 8.82
N SER A 145 -24.86 0.55 7.82
CA SER A 145 -23.53 -0.06 7.93
C SER A 145 -22.50 0.79 8.69
N ILE A 146 -22.77 2.08 8.96
CA ILE A 146 -21.80 3.02 9.56
C ILE A 146 -21.26 2.51 10.90
N SER A 147 -22.15 2.03 11.78
CA SER A 147 -21.73 1.53 13.10
C SER A 147 -20.88 0.26 12.98
N ARG A 148 -21.23 -0.61 12.02
CA ARG A 148 -20.47 -1.84 11.72
C ARG A 148 -19.06 -1.49 11.22
N ARG A 149 -18.95 -0.55 10.28
CA ARG A 149 -17.66 -0.12 9.69
C ARG A 149 -16.76 0.54 10.71
N ARG A 150 -17.29 1.44 11.55
CA ARG A 150 -16.55 2.05 12.66
C ARG A 150 -16.03 1.00 13.65
N ASN A 151 -16.86 0.02 14.00
CA ASN A 151 -16.43 -1.07 14.88
C ASN A 151 -15.38 -1.97 14.22
N ALA A 152 -15.52 -2.27 12.93
CA ALA A 152 -14.53 -3.03 12.16
C ALA A 152 -13.17 -2.29 12.13
N PHE A 153 -13.19 -0.98 11.85
CA PHE A 153 -12.00 -0.13 11.87
C PHE A 153 -11.34 -0.09 13.26
N ALA A 154 -12.10 0.11 14.33
CA ALA A 154 -11.55 0.10 15.69
C ALA A 154 -10.98 -1.27 16.09
N ASN A 155 -11.66 -2.36 15.71
CA ASN A 155 -11.22 -3.72 15.97
C ASN A 155 -9.91 -4.07 15.25
N PHE A 156 -9.67 -3.52 14.05
CA PHE A 156 -8.40 -3.69 13.34
C PHE A 156 -7.21 -3.30 14.22
N PHE A 157 -7.20 -2.09 14.77
CA PHE A 157 -6.07 -1.62 15.58
C PHE A 157 -5.90 -2.37 16.91
N TRP A 158 -6.99 -2.96 17.43
CA TRP A 158 -6.94 -3.76 18.65
C TRP A 158 -6.42 -5.20 18.41
N LEU A 159 -6.86 -5.84 17.32
CA LEU A 159 -6.63 -7.28 17.09
C LEU A 159 -5.42 -7.59 16.19
N SER A 160 -5.04 -6.68 15.29
CA SER A 160 -4.03 -6.96 14.25
C SER A 160 -2.60 -6.85 14.75
N THR A 161 -2.41 -6.08 15.81
CA THR A 161 -1.10 -5.56 16.21
C THR A 161 -0.34 -6.53 17.12
N PHE A 162 -0.99 -7.59 17.62
CA PHE A 162 -0.39 -8.47 18.61
C PHE A 162 -0.50 -9.95 18.22
N GLY A 163 0.41 -10.39 17.34
CA GLY A 163 0.81 -11.80 17.34
C GLY A 163 1.29 -12.22 18.73
N ASN A 164 1.12 -13.49 19.13
CA ASN A 164 1.64 -13.93 20.42
C ASN A 164 3.19 -13.88 20.44
N LYS A 165 3.80 -13.78 21.63
CA LYS A 165 5.27 -13.65 21.76
C LYS A 165 6.05 -14.75 21.03
N PHE A 166 5.48 -15.94 20.91
CA PHE A 166 6.10 -17.06 20.20
C PHE A 166 6.02 -16.91 18.67
N SER A 167 4.90 -16.42 18.11
CA SER A 167 4.81 -16.11 16.68
C SER A 167 5.75 -14.97 16.29
N GLN A 168 5.83 -13.92 17.12
CA GLN A 168 6.79 -12.83 16.93
C GLN A 168 8.24 -13.32 16.96
N TRP A 169 8.61 -14.10 17.98
CA TRP A 169 9.94 -14.69 18.08
C TRP A 169 10.26 -15.54 16.84
N ARG A 170 9.35 -16.40 16.39
CA ARG A 170 9.58 -17.21 15.17
C ARG A 170 9.73 -16.35 13.91
N ALA A 171 8.89 -15.34 13.76
CA ALA A 171 8.87 -14.47 12.59
C ALA A 171 10.20 -13.68 12.47
N VAL A 172 10.69 -13.12 13.57
CA VAL A 172 11.98 -12.42 13.60
C VAL A 172 13.15 -13.39 13.42
N ASN A 173 13.18 -14.51 14.16
CA ASN A 173 14.37 -15.38 14.22
C ASN A 173 14.51 -16.34 13.02
N PHE A 174 13.43 -16.68 12.32
CA PHE A 174 13.47 -17.63 11.20
C PHE A 174 13.04 -17.05 9.86
N LYS A 175 12.41 -15.86 9.85
CA LYS A 175 11.87 -15.27 8.62
C LYS A 175 12.31 -13.82 8.41
N ASN A 176 12.98 -13.20 9.38
CA ASN A 176 13.41 -11.80 9.37
C ASN A 176 12.29 -10.81 8.98
N ASN A 177 11.03 -11.16 9.26
CA ASN A 177 9.87 -10.35 8.90
C ASN A 177 8.77 -10.52 9.95
N ILE A 178 8.56 -9.50 10.77
CA ILE A 178 7.60 -9.52 11.89
C ILE A 178 6.14 -9.53 11.43
N ALA A 179 5.84 -9.10 10.20
CA ALA A 179 4.49 -9.12 9.64
C ALA A 179 3.88 -10.54 9.62
N LEU A 180 4.72 -11.55 9.42
CA LEU A 180 4.33 -12.97 9.45
C LEU A 180 3.86 -13.47 10.82
N SER A 181 3.99 -12.65 11.87
CA SER A 181 3.47 -12.97 13.20
C SER A 181 2.02 -12.51 13.40
N MET A 182 1.51 -11.65 12.52
CA MET A 182 0.22 -10.96 12.67
C MET A 182 -0.94 -11.86 12.23
N PRO A 183 -2.04 -11.93 13.02
CA PRO A 183 -3.11 -12.90 12.80
C PRO A 183 -3.89 -12.70 11.50
N MET A 184 -4.05 -11.45 11.05
CA MET A 184 -4.82 -11.11 9.85
C MET A 184 -3.94 -10.79 8.65
N PHE A 185 -2.67 -11.19 8.66
CA PHE A 185 -1.72 -10.81 7.62
C PHE A 185 -1.33 -12.03 6.77
N ASP A 186 -1.63 -11.97 5.47
CA ASP A 186 -1.17 -12.92 4.47
C ASP A 186 -0.15 -12.22 3.57
N TYR A 187 1.07 -12.72 3.58
CA TYR A 187 2.17 -12.05 2.91
C TYR A 187 2.07 -12.10 1.38
N ASN A 188 1.48 -13.16 0.82
CA ASN A 188 1.31 -13.25 -0.62
C ASN A 188 0.23 -12.29 -1.10
N VAL A 189 -0.84 -12.11 -0.32
CA VAL A 189 -1.86 -11.09 -0.59
C VAL A 189 -1.24 -9.69 -0.59
N HIS A 190 -0.43 -9.38 0.43
CA HIS A 190 0.28 -8.11 0.56
C HIS A 190 1.18 -7.81 -0.64
N LYS A 191 2.06 -8.75 -1.00
CA LYS A 191 2.97 -8.59 -2.17
C LYS A 191 2.23 -8.52 -3.49
N THR A 192 1.15 -9.30 -3.66
CA THR A 192 0.34 -9.28 -4.88
C THR A 192 -0.35 -7.92 -5.04
N ALA A 193 -0.90 -7.35 -3.97
CA ALA A 193 -1.50 -6.03 -4.01
C ALA A 193 -0.47 -4.93 -4.29
N TRP A 194 0.72 -5.00 -3.69
CA TRP A 194 1.81 -4.08 -3.99
C TRP A 194 2.23 -4.13 -5.46
N LYS A 195 2.45 -5.33 -5.97
CA LYS A 195 2.78 -5.56 -7.37
C LYS A 195 1.70 -4.99 -8.30
N GLU A 196 0.43 -5.20 -7.98
CA GLU A 196 -0.69 -4.67 -8.77
C GLU A 196 -0.72 -3.14 -8.80
N ILE A 197 -0.43 -2.47 -7.67
CA ILE A 197 -0.30 -1.00 -7.63
C ILE A 197 0.83 -0.53 -8.55
N ALA A 198 2.01 -1.14 -8.43
CA ALA A 198 3.16 -0.80 -9.25
C ALA A 198 2.89 -1.02 -10.75
N GLU A 199 2.34 -2.18 -11.12
CA GLU A 199 2.00 -2.49 -12.51
C GLU A 199 0.86 -1.62 -13.04
N SER A 200 -0.11 -1.22 -12.21
CA SER A 200 -1.18 -0.30 -12.61
C SER A 200 -0.65 1.10 -12.90
N ALA A 201 0.29 1.60 -12.10
CA ALA A 201 0.97 2.87 -12.37
C ALA A 201 1.62 2.83 -13.76
N GLU A 202 2.40 1.78 -14.05
CA GLU A 202 3.08 1.64 -15.34
C GLU A 202 2.11 1.49 -16.52
N ARG A 203 1.05 0.68 -16.38
CA ARG A 203 0.02 0.53 -17.44
C ARG A 203 -0.67 1.85 -17.80
N ASN A 204 -0.72 2.78 -16.86
CA ASN A 204 -1.37 4.07 -17.03
C ASN A 204 -0.39 5.22 -17.32
N TYR A 205 0.93 4.99 -17.26
CA TYR A 205 1.93 5.99 -17.60
C TYR A 205 1.93 6.26 -19.11
N GLU A 206 1.78 7.53 -19.48
CA GLU A 206 1.86 7.98 -20.88
C GLU A 206 2.91 9.10 -20.98
N PRO A 207 4.15 8.79 -21.40
CA PRO A 207 5.23 9.77 -21.48
C PRO A 207 4.82 11.05 -22.23
N GLY A 208 5.04 12.20 -21.60
CA GLY A 208 4.69 13.52 -22.15
C GLY A 208 3.20 13.87 -22.14
N LYS A 209 2.32 13.00 -21.61
CA LYS A 209 0.87 13.23 -21.52
C LYS A 209 0.31 13.08 -20.11
N PHE A 210 0.65 12.01 -19.41
CA PHE A 210 0.15 11.71 -18.07
C PHE A 210 1.20 10.93 -17.28
N THR A 211 1.63 11.49 -16.15
CA THR A 211 2.69 10.90 -15.32
C THR A 211 2.09 10.14 -14.15
N THR A 212 2.48 8.89 -13.98
CA THR A 212 2.14 8.11 -12.79
C THR A 212 3.39 7.91 -11.94
N PHE A 213 3.20 7.67 -10.65
CA PHE A 213 4.27 7.29 -9.75
C PHE A 213 3.93 5.97 -9.08
N ILE A 214 4.88 5.05 -9.05
CA ILE A 214 4.82 3.89 -8.16
C ILE A 214 5.04 4.41 -6.74
N GLY A 215 4.11 4.11 -5.83
CA GLY A 215 4.19 4.60 -4.46
C GLY A 215 3.21 3.97 -3.49
N TYR A 216 3.41 4.24 -2.22
CA TYR A 216 2.55 3.79 -1.12
C TYR A 216 2.60 4.79 0.03
N GLU A 217 1.62 4.71 0.94
CA GLU A 217 1.62 5.51 2.16
C GLU A 217 2.32 4.77 3.31
N PHE A 218 3.30 5.42 3.92
CA PHE A 218 3.95 5.02 5.15
C PHE A 218 3.31 5.73 6.35
N THR A 219 2.70 4.93 7.24
CA THR A 219 1.84 5.46 8.31
C THR A 219 2.34 5.04 9.68
N THR A 220 2.82 6.00 10.47
CA THR A 220 3.22 5.78 11.88
C THR A 220 2.25 6.47 12.82
N ASN A 221 2.27 6.13 14.11
CA ASN A 221 1.60 6.91 15.14
C ASN A 221 2.65 7.66 15.95
N SER A 222 2.36 8.90 16.33
CA SER A 222 3.29 9.76 17.08
C SER A 222 3.65 9.22 18.47
N GLY A 223 2.87 8.27 19.02
CA GLY A 223 3.11 7.72 20.36
C GLY A 223 2.83 8.69 21.51
N ASP A 224 2.52 9.96 21.21
CA ASP A 224 2.24 11.02 22.17
C ASP A 224 0.74 11.13 22.48
N LEU A 225 0.45 11.68 23.67
CA LEU A 225 -0.90 11.91 24.19
C LEU A 225 -1.78 12.82 23.30
N GLU A 226 -1.18 13.54 22.35
CA GLU A 226 -1.88 14.38 21.37
C GLU A 226 -2.40 13.60 20.15
N GLY A 227 -2.04 12.32 19.98
CA GLY A 227 -2.85 11.37 19.22
C GLY A 227 -3.00 11.62 17.72
N GLY A 228 -1.92 11.90 16.98
CA GLY A 228 -1.94 11.97 15.51
C GLY A 228 -1.20 10.80 14.85
N ASN A 229 -1.74 10.27 13.74
CA ASN A 229 -0.94 9.45 12.83
C ASN A 229 -0.10 10.36 11.93
N LEU A 230 1.13 9.94 11.65
CA LEU A 230 2.04 10.60 10.74
C LEU A 230 2.07 9.80 9.44
N HIS A 231 1.64 10.44 8.37
CA HIS A 231 1.49 9.84 7.05
C HIS A 231 2.52 10.44 6.08
N ARG A 232 3.13 9.59 5.24
CA ARG A 232 4.09 9.99 4.23
C ARG A 232 3.87 9.18 2.96
N ASN A 233 3.77 9.85 1.83
CA ASN A 233 3.74 9.18 0.54
C ASN A 233 5.17 8.91 0.10
N VAL A 234 5.53 7.63 -0.02
CA VAL A 234 6.80 7.19 -0.58
C VAL A 234 6.61 6.96 -2.07
N LEU A 235 7.29 7.75 -2.90
CA LEU A 235 7.22 7.68 -4.36
C LEU A 235 8.60 7.29 -4.91
N PHE A 236 8.64 6.33 -5.84
CA PHE A 236 9.86 5.87 -6.49
C PHE A 236 10.16 6.69 -7.75
N GLU A 237 11.44 6.91 -8.02
CA GLU A 237 11.89 7.74 -9.14
C GLU A 237 11.78 7.05 -10.51
N SER A 238 11.67 5.72 -10.53
CA SER A 238 11.64 4.91 -11.75
C SER A 238 10.51 3.87 -11.73
N SER A 239 10.37 3.14 -12.84
CA SER A 239 9.49 1.97 -12.96
C SER A 239 9.95 0.76 -12.13
N ASN A 240 11.12 0.83 -11.49
CA ASN A 240 11.62 -0.20 -10.59
C ASN A 240 11.05 0.01 -9.18
N TYR A 241 10.84 -1.08 -8.45
CA TYR A 241 10.25 -1.03 -7.11
C TYR A 241 10.73 -2.20 -6.25
N PRO A 242 10.78 -2.09 -4.91
CA PRO A 242 11.15 -3.21 -4.04
C PRO A 242 10.10 -4.33 -4.10
N GLU A 243 10.46 -5.60 -3.86
CA GLU A 243 9.54 -6.75 -3.89
C GLU A 243 8.32 -6.55 -2.98
N ARG A 244 8.51 -5.79 -1.90
CA ARG A 244 7.46 -5.36 -0.98
C ARG A 244 7.78 -4.00 -0.37
N PRO A 245 6.76 -3.21 0.02
CA PRO A 245 6.99 -1.94 0.70
C PRO A 245 7.58 -2.16 2.09
N TRP A 246 8.37 -1.19 2.56
CA TRP A 246 8.83 -1.11 3.94
C TRP A 246 7.87 -0.25 4.75
N THR A 247 7.37 -0.76 5.86
CA THR A 247 6.15 -0.21 6.49
C THR A 247 6.33 -0.02 7.98
N ARG A 248 5.31 0.55 8.65
CA ARG A 248 5.27 0.61 10.12
C ARG A 248 5.39 -0.76 10.82
N ILE A 249 5.17 -1.85 10.07
CA ILE A 249 5.36 -3.20 10.58
C ILE A 249 6.86 -3.47 10.79
N ASP A 250 7.71 -2.94 9.92
CA ASP A 250 9.16 -3.09 9.99
C ASP A 250 9.77 -2.21 11.08
N SER A 251 9.40 -0.92 11.14
CA SER A 251 9.69 -0.05 12.27
C SER A 251 8.71 1.12 12.39
N MET A 252 8.44 1.49 13.64
CA MET A 252 7.62 2.64 14.00
C MET A 252 8.41 3.96 13.99
N ASN A 253 9.74 3.90 14.00
CA ASN A 253 10.58 5.09 13.97
C ASN A 253 10.67 5.63 12.53
N PRO A 254 10.21 6.86 12.26
CA PRO A 254 10.29 7.43 10.91
C PRO A 254 11.74 7.57 10.41
N GLU A 255 12.75 7.64 11.28
CA GLU A 255 14.15 7.68 10.83
C GLU A 255 14.64 6.39 10.19
N ASP A 256 14.03 5.27 10.55
CA ASP A 256 14.35 3.97 9.97
C ASP A 256 13.82 3.88 8.52
N LEU A 257 12.76 4.63 8.17
CA LEU A 257 12.29 4.76 6.79
C LEU A 257 13.37 5.40 5.92
N TRP A 258 13.93 6.54 6.34
CA TRP A 258 14.99 7.21 5.57
C TRP A 258 16.25 6.34 5.47
N SER A 259 16.60 5.64 6.54
CA SER A 259 17.71 4.68 6.53
C SER A 259 17.48 3.53 5.55
N TRP A 260 16.24 3.07 5.37
CA TRP A 260 15.88 2.07 4.36
C TRP A 260 15.91 2.65 2.94
N MET A 261 15.39 3.87 2.74
CA MET A 261 15.45 4.57 1.45
C MET A 261 16.90 4.81 1.00
N ASP A 262 17.81 5.15 1.92
CA ASP A 262 19.23 5.31 1.62
C ASP A 262 19.87 3.99 1.14
N LYS A 263 19.48 2.85 1.72
CA LYS A 263 19.93 1.52 1.25
C LYS A 263 19.40 1.20 -0.14
N LEU A 264 18.15 1.55 -0.45
CA LEU A 264 17.63 1.41 -1.81
C LEU A 264 18.39 2.29 -2.80
N ARG A 265 18.74 3.52 -2.39
CA ARG A 265 19.55 4.43 -3.22
C ARG A 265 20.94 3.86 -3.50
N ASP A 266 21.57 3.23 -2.50
CA ASP A 266 22.85 2.51 -2.69
C ASP A 266 22.73 1.34 -3.67
N LEU A 267 21.54 0.76 -3.81
CA LEU A 267 21.21 -0.29 -4.78
C LEU A 267 20.72 0.25 -6.14
N GLY A 268 20.68 1.57 -6.32
CA GLY A 268 20.31 2.22 -7.59
C GLY A 268 18.83 2.53 -7.75
N LEU A 269 18.02 2.46 -6.68
CA LEU A 269 16.61 2.87 -6.68
C LEU A 269 16.41 4.07 -5.76
N ASP A 270 16.16 5.26 -6.34
CA ASP A 270 15.87 6.46 -5.55
C ASP A 270 14.37 6.60 -5.25
N SER A 271 14.07 7.31 -4.16
CA SER A 271 12.70 7.57 -3.71
C SER A 271 12.63 8.84 -2.89
N ILE A 272 11.43 9.42 -2.84
CA ILE A 272 11.11 10.57 -2.00
C ILE A 272 9.98 10.21 -1.03
N ALA A 273 9.99 10.81 0.16
CA ALA A 273 8.92 10.66 1.15
C ALA A 273 8.29 12.02 1.45
N ILE A 274 7.09 12.25 0.92
CA ILE A 274 6.36 13.51 1.05
C ILE A 274 5.47 13.43 2.30
N PRO A 275 5.68 14.28 3.33
CA PRO A 275 4.76 14.34 4.47
C PRO A 275 3.39 14.84 4.02
N ILE A 276 2.34 14.21 4.50
CA ILE A 276 0.96 14.63 4.31
C ILE A 276 0.32 14.87 5.67
N ILE A 277 -0.30 16.04 5.81
CA ILE A 277 -1.06 16.37 7.02
C ILE A 277 -2.43 15.72 6.84
N GLN A 278 -2.64 14.58 7.48
CA GLN A 278 -3.99 14.10 7.74
C GLN A 278 -4.42 14.68 9.08
N MET A 279 -5.32 15.66 9.05
CA MET A 279 -6.01 16.13 10.26
C MET A 279 -6.82 14.96 10.84
N ASP A 280 -6.67 14.75 12.15
CA ASP A 280 -7.15 13.63 12.97
C ASP A 280 -8.13 12.61 12.33
N LEU A 281 -7.72 11.34 12.38
CA LEU A 281 -8.45 10.15 11.95
C LEU A 281 -9.83 9.96 12.58
N THR A 282 -10.17 10.72 13.63
CA THR A 282 -11.47 10.62 14.28
C THR A 282 -12.54 11.50 13.64
N ASP A 283 -12.17 12.63 13.04
CA ASP A 283 -13.17 13.59 12.55
C ASP A 283 -13.09 13.81 11.04
N GLU A 284 -11.89 13.84 10.43
CA GLU A 284 -11.75 14.16 9.00
C GLU A 284 -11.59 12.96 8.08
N CYS A 285 -11.10 11.81 8.56
CA CYS A 285 -11.27 10.55 7.81
C CYS A 285 -12.75 10.19 7.69
N LEU A 286 -13.54 10.46 8.74
CA LEU A 286 -15.00 10.44 8.64
C LEU A 286 -15.45 11.52 7.67
N LYS A 287 -15.05 12.79 7.78
CA LYS A 287 -15.52 13.85 6.88
C LYS A 287 -15.16 13.66 5.40
N GLN A 288 -13.94 13.30 5.05
CA GLN A 288 -13.54 12.93 3.68
C GLN A 288 -14.28 11.68 3.22
N ASN A 289 -14.30 10.59 4.00
CA ASN A 289 -15.08 9.40 3.59
C ASN A 289 -16.59 9.66 3.58
N LEU A 290 -17.11 10.61 4.38
CA LEU A 290 -18.49 11.09 4.42
C LEU A 290 -18.77 12.07 3.28
N GLU A 291 -17.83 12.89 2.83
CA GLU A 291 -17.97 13.72 1.61
C GLU A 291 -17.94 12.82 0.37
N TRP A 292 -17.03 11.83 0.36
CA TRP A 292 -17.02 10.62 -0.49
C TRP A 292 -18.11 9.59 -0.13
N PHE A 293 -19.02 9.89 0.80
CA PHE A 293 -20.27 9.13 1.00
C PHE A 293 -21.48 10.00 0.70
N PHE A 294 -21.43 11.32 0.77
CA PHE A 294 -22.60 12.20 0.71
C PHE A 294 -22.58 13.13 -0.50
N GLY A 295 -21.58 13.03 -1.38
CA GLY A 295 -21.54 13.70 -2.67
C GLY A 295 -21.75 15.20 -2.55
N ARG A 296 -20.78 15.91 -1.99
CA ARG A 296 -20.71 17.37 -2.08
C ARG A 296 -19.37 17.83 -2.62
#